data_AF-A0AAW5KAH2-F1
#
_entry.id   AF-A0AAW5KAH2-F1
#
_cell.length_a   1.000
_cell.length_b   1.000
_cell.length_c   1.000
_cell.angle_alpha   90.00
_cell.angle_beta   90.00
_cell.angle_gamma   90.00
#
_symmetry.space_group_name_H-M   'P 1'
#
loop_
_entity.id
_entity.type
_entity.pdbx_description
1 polymer ?
#
loop_
_entity_poly.entity_id
_entity_poly.type
_entity_poly.pdbx_seq_one_letter_code
_entity_poly.pdbx_strand_id
1 'polypeptide(L)'
;MPVKEEVHRHTALNGDREPHGILRRGLPYADNLPVVLLTAAINLACVFIFYYGREIDLKGVLTDSFYCGVITPFINVFVIGSCVARLRALGSLPAAVPVNALMMRLPKNKFLLALLFAAVFGPLTPLVNLALIRFYGITNFGFAQLALWKVVYSCLLSAKIIELTILRYVQPDCGTAREREQHGAGAVKDPLPRVSVFKEWFNTVTDDFGFNMLAGLLFGGTVIEGYNVIIPPTARSGIAITSVILGLIVAARMAYPVAKNIKAAADAAGPPEAGAPRNRGLSLLPAAPWKFALALAIPIILASFAVFWSVMVFSHFDKLNFFQFFLIRVIFVSLLSKAVVRLAIRRYFSPPDVVKE
;
A
#
# COMPACT_ATOMS: atom_id res chain seq x y z
N MET A 1 -15.88 -53.67 34.98
CA MET A 1 -16.80 -52.52 34.97
C MET A 1 -16.37 -51.53 36.03
N PRO A 2 -16.46 -50.21 35.84
CA PRO A 2 -16.85 -49.41 34.66
C PRO A 2 -15.63 -48.57 34.13
N VAL A 3 -15.37 -48.27 32.85
CA VAL A 3 -16.07 -47.50 31.78
C VAL A 3 -16.67 -46.15 32.21
N LYS A 4 -16.05 -45.05 31.74
CA LYS A 4 -16.63 -43.75 31.31
C LYS A 4 -15.47 -42.88 30.81
N GLU A 5 -15.21 -42.73 29.51
CA GLU A 5 -15.81 -41.80 28.52
C GLU A 5 -15.69 -40.30 28.88
N GLU A 6 -15.53 -39.47 27.83
CA GLU A 6 -15.56 -37.99 27.76
C GLU A 6 -14.22 -37.25 28.05
N VAL A 7 -13.66 -36.34 27.23
CA VAL A 7 -14.17 -35.46 26.14
C VAL A 7 -13.02 -35.10 25.17
N HIS A 8 -13.31 -35.05 23.87
CA HIS A 8 -12.56 -34.31 22.86
C HIS A 8 -12.27 -32.84 23.28
N ARG A 9 -11.01 -32.44 23.38
CA ARG A 9 -10.63 -31.04 23.08
C ARG A 9 -9.41 -30.99 22.18
N HIS A 10 -9.68 -30.61 20.94
CA HIS A 10 -8.73 -29.92 20.08
C HIS A 10 -8.07 -28.77 20.85
N THR A 11 -6.79 -28.90 21.19
CA THR A 11 -5.93 -27.74 21.48
C THR A 11 -5.27 -27.30 20.19
N ALA A 12 -6.03 -26.52 19.42
CA ALA A 12 -5.46 -25.40 18.70
C ALA A 12 -4.89 -24.39 19.72
N LEU A 13 -3.95 -23.56 19.27
CA LEU A 13 -3.29 -22.45 19.99
C LEU A 13 -1.97 -22.82 20.70
N ASN A 14 -0.95 -23.15 19.91
CA ASN A 14 0.41 -22.69 20.20
C ASN A 14 0.71 -21.49 19.29
N GLY A 15 0.07 -20.37 19.64
CA GLY A 15 0.53 -19.03 19.30
C GLY A 15 0.87 -18.33 20.61
N ASP A 16 1.81 -17.39 20.54
CA ASP A 16 2.12 -16.41 21.58
C ASP A 16 3.11 -16.84 22.67
N ARG A 17 4.39 -16.84 22.27
CA ARG A 17 5.44 -16.08 22.97
C ARG A 17 6.44 -15.53 21.95
N GLU A 18 6.09 -14.44 21.26
CA GLU A 18 7.11 -13.51 20.72
C GLU A 18 7.31 -12.37 21.73
N PRO A 19 8.44 -12.34 22.46
CA PRO A 19 8.74 -11.23 23.36
C PRO A 19 9.34 -10.06 22.55
N HIS A 20 8.69 -8.90 22.63
CA HIS A 20 9.27 -7.57 22.35
C HIS A 20 9.75 -7.23 20.92
N GLY A 21 9.35 -7.96 19.88
CA GLY A 21 9.76 -7.71 18.48
C GLY A 21 8.87 -6.80 17.61
N ILE A 22 7.61 -6.54 18.01
CA ILE A 22 6.57 -6.13 17.04
C ILE A 22 6.58 -4.61 16.70
N LEU A 23 7.39 -3.79 17.39
CA LEU A 23 7.37 -2.33 17.21
C LEU A 23 8.67 -1.68 16.72
N ARG A 24 9.72 -2.48 16.44
CA ARG A 24 10.85 -2.01 15.63
C ARG A 24 10.45 -2.01 14.15
N ARG A 25 9.72 -0.95 13.82
CA ARG A 25 9.59 -0.30 12.51
C ARG A 25 10.42 -0.99 11.43
N GLY A 26 9.77 -1.83 10.64
CA GLY A 26 10.21 -2.15 9.28
C GLY A 26 10.16 -0.87 8.43
N LEU A 27 11.15 0.00 8.61
CA LEU A 27 11.66 0.78 7.48
C LEU A 27 12.08 -0.27 6.44
N PRO A 28 11.68 -0.12 5.16
CA PRO A 28 12.20 -1.02 4.14
C PRO A 28 13.72 -1.03 4.25
N TYR A 29 14.29 -2.23 4.16
CA TYR A 29 15.72 -2.50 4.31
C TYR A 29 16.63 -1.61 3.43
N ALA A 30 16.06 -0.95 2.43
CA ALA A 30 16.63 0.21 1.75
C ALA A 30 15.55 1.29 1.56
N ASP A 31 15.94 2.57 1.57
CA ASP A 31 15.08 3.63 1.05
C ASP A 31 14.88 3.40 -0.45
N ASN A 32 13.70 2.92 -0.82
CA ASN A 32 13.36 2.54 -2.18
C ASN A 32 12.82 3.72 -2.98
N LEU A 33 12.53 4.85 -2.33
CA LEU A 33 11.96 6.03 -2.98
C LEU A 33 12.83 6.56 -4.12
N PRO A 34 14.17 6.69 -3.97
CA PRO A 34 15.02 7.17 -5.07
C PRO A 34 14.94 6.28 -6.31
N VAL A 35 14.88 4.96 -6.13
CA VAL A 35 14.77 4.00 -7.24
C VAL A 35 13.41 4.09 -7.91
N VAL A 36 12.33 4.19 -7.12
CA VAL A 36 10.98 4.40 -7.66
C VAL A 36 10.90 5.70 -8.47
N LEU A 37 11.47 6.80 -7.96
CA LEU A 37 11.48 8.10 -8.64
C LEU A 37 12.33 8.06 -9.92
N LEU A 38 13.49 7.41 -9.89
CA LEU A 38 14.33 7.21 -11.07
C LEU A 38 13.57 6.42 -12.15
N THR A 39 12.94 5.31 -11.76
CA THR A 39 12.17 4.48 -12.70
C THR A 39 10.98 5.23 -13.26
N ALA A 40 10.27 6.02 -12.45
CA ALA A 40 9.18 6.88 -12.90
C ALA A 40 9.68 7.97 -13.87
N ALA A 41 10.81 8.61 -13.59
CA ALA A 41 11.40 9.64 -14.43
C ALA A 41 11.81 9.10 -15.81
N ILE A 42 12.48 7.93 -15.86
CA ILE A 42 12.85 7.29 -17.12
C ILE A 42 11.61 6.91 -17.93
N ASN A 43 10.62 6.31 -17.29
CA ASN A 43 9.36 5.94 -17.93
C ASN A 43 8.57 7.15 -18.44
N LEU A 44 8.58 8.25 -17.68
CA LEU A 44 7.93 9.51 -18.07
C LEU A 44 8.66 10.16 -19.25
N ALA A 45 10.00 10.11 -19.28
CA ALA A 45 10.79 10.57 -20.42
C ALA A 45 10.44 9.78 -21.70
N CYS A 46 10.25 8.46 -21.60
CA CYS A 46 9.77 7.66 -22.75
C CYS A 46 8.40 8.15 -23.24
N VAL A 47 7.43 8.38 -22.33
CA VAL A 47 6.11 8.90 -22.72
C VAL A 47 6.22 10.26 -23.39
N PHE A 48 7.08 11.15 -22.88
CA PHE A 48 7.32 12.46 -23.48
C PHE A 48 7.90 12.32 -24.90
N ILE A 49 8.92 11.48 -25.11
CA ILE A 49 9.57 11.32 -26.41
C ILE A 49 8.60 10.73 -27.45
N PHE A 50 7.79 9.73 -27.08
CA PHE A 50 6.98 8.98 -28.04
C PHE A 50 5.55 9.50 -28.23
N TYR A 51 4.99 10.22 -27.26
CA TYR A 51 3.57 10.58 -27.24
C TYR A 51 3.28 12.07 -26.99
N TYR A 52 4.29 12.94 -26.87
CA TYR A 52 4.06 14.37 -26.64
C TYR A 52 3.16 15.00 -27.71
N GLY A 53 2.12 15.69 -27.25
CA GLY A 53 1.16 16.40 -28.10
C GLY A 53 0.22 15.51 -28.92
N ARG A 54 0.17 14.19 -28.66
CA ARG A 54 -0.68 13.25 -29.39
C ARG A 54 -1.89 12.83 -28.57
N GLU A 55 -2.98 12.49 -29.24
CA GLU A 55 -4.00 11.61 -28.68
C GLU A 55 -3.52 10.17 -28.77
N ILE A 56 -3.70 9.41 -27.69
CA ILE A 56 -3.21 8.04 -27.58
C ILE A 56 -4.39 7.09 -27.51
N ASP A 57 -4.48 6.21 -28.50
CA ASP A 57 -5.46 5.14 -28.56
C ASP A 57 -5.10 3.99 -27.60
N LEU A 58 -6.02 3.05 -27.42
CA LEU A 58 -5.80 1.87 -26.58
C LEU A 58 -4.51 1.13 -26.96
N LYS A 59 -4.23 0.96 -28.26
CA LYS A 59 -3.02 0.25 -28.72
C LYS A 59 -1.76 0.97 -28.26
N GLY A 60 -1.71 2.30 -28.35
CA GLY A 60 -0.62 3.12 -27.86
C GLY A 60 -0.39 2.93 -26.36
N VAL A 61 -1.45 2.99 -25.56
CA VAL A 61 -1.34 2.79 -24.09
C VAL A 61 -0.84 1.39 -23.75
N LEU A 62 -1.33 0.35 -24.43
CA LEU A 62 -0.87 -1.03 -24.20
C LEU A 62 0.59 -1.23 -24.61
N THR A 63 1.02 -0.62 -25.72
CA THR A 63 2.40 -0.66 -26.19
C THR A 63 3.34 0.01 -25.18
N ASP A 64 2.98 1.20 -24.72
CA ASP A 64 3.72 1.93 -23.69
C ASP A 64 3.78 1.17 -22.36
N SER A 65 2.67 0.52 -21.98
CA SER A 65 2.57 -0.32 -20.78
C SER A 65 3.48 -1.55 -20.86
N PHE A 66 3.57 -2.18 -22.03
CA PHE A 66 4.48 -3.30 -22.26
C PHE A 66 5.93 -2.88 -22.07
N TYR A 67 6.35 -1.78 -22.72
CA TYR A 67 7.72 -1.27 -22.55
C TYR A 67 8.01 -0.84 -21.12
N CYS A 68 7.05 -0.26 -20.40
CA CYS A 68 7.20 0.01 -18.97
C CYS A 68 7.47 -1.27 -18.18
N GLY A 69 6.70 -2.33 -18.47
CA GLY A 69 6.83 -3.66 -17.88
C GLY A 69 8.20 -4.30 -18.12
N VAL A 70 8.84 -3.99 -19.25
CA VAL A 70 10.17 -4.48 -19.63
C VAL A 70 11.28 -3.64 -19.01
N ILE A 71 11.23 -2.31 -19.13
CA ILE A 71 12.29 -1.39 -18.70
C ILE A 71 12.42 -1.38 -17.17
N THR A 72 11.30 -1.41 -16.45
CA THR A 72 11.26 -1.29 -14.98
C THR A 72 12.09 -2.39 -14.27
N PRO A 73 11.97 -3.69 -14.63
CA PRO A 73 12.86 -4.74 -14.14
C PRO A 73 14.35 -4.46 -14.29
N PHE A 74 14.81 -3.97 -15.46
CA PHE A 74 16.23 -3.71 -15.68
C PHE A 74 16.75 -2.62 -14.75
N ILE A 75 16.01 -1.52 -14.58
CA ILE A 75 16.40 -0.45 -13.66
C ILE A 75 16.43 -0.99 -12.22
N ASN A 76 15.33 -1.59 -11.79
CA ASN A 76 15.15 -1.97 -10.39
C ASN A 76 16.11 -3.08 -9.97
N VAL A 77 16.25 -4.14 -10.78
CA VAL A 77 17.11 -5.28 -10.43
C VAL A 77 18.58 -4.87 -10.37
N PHE A 78 19.05 -4.04 -11.31
CA PHE A 78 20.45 -3.61 -11.31
C PHE A 78 20.77 -2.66 -10.16
N VAL A 79 19.91 -1.66 -9.90
CA VAL A 79 20.13 -0.69 -8.82
C VAL A 79 20.02 -1.36 -7.45
N ILE A 80 18.93 -2.09 -7.20
CA ILE A 80 18.70 -2.77 -5.91
C ILE A 80 19.68 -3.91 -5.70
N GLY A 81 19.95 -4.72 -6.71
CA GLY A 81 20.92 -5.82 -6.59
C GLY A 81 22.32 -5.31 -6.26
N SER A 82 22.71 -4.12 -6.74
CA SER A 82 23.98 -3.50 -6.38
C SER A 82 23.95 -2.90 -4.97
N CYS A 83 22.84 -2.29 -4.57
CA CYS A 83 22.64 -1.79 -3.21
C CYS A 83 22.71 -2.92 -2.18
N VAL A 84 21.97 -4.01 -2.38
CA VAL A 84 21.97 -5.17 -1.46
C VAL A 84 23.36 -5.81 -1.38
N ALA A 85 24.07 -5.95 -2.50
CA ALA A 85 25.43 -6.49 -2.50
C ALA A 85 26.41 -5.60 -1.70
N ARG A 86 26.29 -4.27 -1.82
CA ARG A 86 27.09 -3.32 -1.04
C ARG A 86 26.78 -3.42 0.45
N LEU A 87 25.50 -3.47 0.82
CA LEU A 87 25.09 -3.58 2.23
C LEU A 87 25.55 -4.91 2.85
N ARG A 88 25.46 -6.01 2.10
CA ARG A 88 26.00 -7.31 2.50
C ARG A 88 27.49 -7.26 2.81
N ALA A 89 28.27 -6.65 1.92
CA ALA A 89 29.72 -6.49 2.11
C ALA A 89 30.06 -5.65 3.35
N LEU A 90 29.17 -4.75 3.74
CA LEU A 90 29.30 -3.91 4.94
C LEU A 90 28.83 -4.62 6.22
N GLY A 91 28.20 -5.80 6.15
CA GLY A 91 27.61 -6.46 7.32
C GLY A 91 26.31 -5.81 7.81
N SER A 92 25.66 -5.00 6.96
CA SER A 92 24.48 -4.22 7.34
C SER A 92 23.15 -4.83 6.93
N LEU A 93 23.13 -6.07 6.40
CA LEU A 93 21.88 -6.83 6.20
C LEU A 93 21.22 -7.17 7.53
N PRO A 94 19.90 -7.40 7.54
CA PRO A 94 19.24 -7.88 8.73
C PRO A 94 19.78 -9.24 9.11
N ALA A 95 19.97 -9.47 10.40
CA ALA A 95 20.36 -10.78 10.92
C ALA A 95 19.27 -11.84 10.64
N ALA A 96 17.99 -11.44 10.69
CA ALA A 96 16.85 -12.30 10.41
C ALA A 96 16.18 -11.90 9.09
N VAL A 97 16.19 -12.83 8.13
CA VAL A 97 15.57 -12.66 6.81
C VAL A 97 14.54 -13.78 6.60
N PRO A 98 13.34 -13.49 6.08
CA PRO A 98 12.38 -14.53 5.72
C PRO A 98 12.96 -15.42 4.61
N VAL A 99 13.13 -16.70 4.92
CA VAL A 99 13.57 -17.71 3.96
C VAL A 99 12.40 -18.13 3.11
N ASN A 100 12.58 -18.08 1.78
CA ASN A 100 11.53 -18.41 0.83
C ASN A 100 12.07 -19.30 -0.29
N ALA A 101 11.62 -20.56 -0.32
CA ALA A 101 12.10 -21.58 -1.26
C ALA A 101 11.85 -21.20 -2.74
N LEU A 102 10.77 -20.48 -3.04
CA LEU A 102 10.49 -20.01 -4.41
C LEU A 102 11.53 -18.96 -4.83
N MET A 103 11.83 -18.00 -3.96
CA MET A 103 12.80 -16.95 -4.25
C MET A 103 14.21 -17.51 -4.43
N MET A 104 14.59 -18.54 -3.67
CA MET A 104 15.88 -19.21 -3.81
C MET A 104 16.07 -19.91 -5.17
N ARG A 105 14.97 -20.29 -5.85
CA ARG A 105 15.03 -20.91 -7.18
C ARG A 105 15.24 -19.92 -8.32
N LEU A 106 15.03 -18.61 -8.09
CA LEU A 106 15.19 -17.61 -9.14
C LEU A 106 16.68 -17.38 -9.47
N PRO A 107 17.00 -16.81 -10.64
CA PRO A 107 18.39 -16.54 -11.01
C PRO A 107 19.11 -15.62 -10.00
N LYS A 108 20.39 -15.92 -9.72
CA LYS A 108 21.29 -15.03 -8.95
C LYS A 108 21.84 -13.91 -9.81
N ASN A 109 22.05 -14.18 -11.11
CA ASN A 109 22.56 -13.20 -12.06
C ASN A 109 21.53 -12.08 -12.28
N LYS A 110 21.97 -10.82 -12.12
CA LYS A 110 21.12 -9.62 -12.28
C LYS A 110 20.44 -9.55 -13.63
N PHE A 111 21.15 -9.86 -14.71
CA PHE A 111 20.61 -9.82 -16.05
C PHE A 111 19.52 -10.87 -16.26
N LEU A 112 19.78 -12.13 -15.85
CA LEU A 112 18.79 -13.21 -15.98
C LEU A 112 17.54 -12.96 -15.12
N LEU A 113 17.72 -12.41 -13.92
CA LEU A 113 16.58 -12.03 -13.07
C LEU A 113 15.77 -10.89 -13.68
N ALA A 114 16.44 -9.86 -14.21
CA ALA A 114 15.77 -8.75 -14.90
C ALA A 114 15.02 -9.24 -16.14
N LEU A 115 15.61 -10.14 -16.92
CA LEU A 115 14.96 -10.74 -18.09
C LEU A 115 13.73 -11.57 -17.70
N LEU A 116 13.84 -12.38 -16.66
CA LEU A 116 12.71 -13.15 -16.14
C LEU A 116 11.58 -12.25 -15.69
N PHE A 117 11.89 -11.20 -14.93
CA PHE A 117 10.90 -10.22 -14.49
C PHE A 117 10.32 -9.44 -15.68
N ALA A 118 11.12 -9.08 -16.69
CA ALA A 118 10.62 -8.45 -17.91
C ALA A 118 9.68 -9.37 -18.70
N ALA A 119 9.97 -10.67 -18.78
CA ALA A 119 9.12 -11.66 -19.44
C ALA A 119 7.75 -11.83 -18.73
N VAL A 120 7.68 -11.58 -17.42
CA VAL A 120 6.44 -11.65 -16.64
C VAL A 120 5.70 -10.32 -16.60
N PHE A 121 6.39 -9.25 -16.19
CA PHE A 121 5.78 -7.93 -16.02
C PHE A 121 5.54 -7.20 -17.34
N GLY A 122 6.32 -7.50 -18.38
CA GLY A 122 6.10 -7.03 -19.76
C GLY A 122 4.67 -7.30 -20.26
N PRO A 123 4.19 -8.56 -20.31
CA PRO A 123 2.82 -8.87 -20.70
C PRO A 123 1.78 -8.58 -19.60
N LEU A 124 2.13 -8.69 -18.31
CA LEU A 124 1.16 -8.45 -17.23
C LEU A 124 0.71 -6.99 -17.14
N THR A 125 1.64 -6.04 -17.30
CA THR A 125 1.35 -4.59 -17.22
C THR A 125 0.28 -4.13 -18.24
N PRO A 126 0.38 -4.42 -19.55
CA PRO A 126 -0.66 -4.08 -20.50
C PRO A 126 -1.97 -4.85 -20.25
N LEU A 127 -1.94 -6.10 -19.77
CA LEU A 127 -3.17 -6.81 -19.40
C LEU A 127 -3.93 -6.12 -18.26
N VAL A 128 -3.22 -5.68 -17.21
CA VAL A 128 -3.80 -4.91 -16.11
C VAL A 128 -4.35 -3.58 -16.62
N ASN A 129 -3.59 -2.86 -17.46
CA ASN A 129 -4.06 -1.60 -18.04
C ASN A 129 -5.25 -1.80 -18.96
N LEU A 130 -5.30 -2.85 -19.77
CA LEU A 130 -6.45 -3.19 -20.60
C LEU A 130 -7.70 -3.40 -19.75
N ALA A 131 -7.58 -4.18 -18.67
CA ALA A 131 -8.69 -4.45 -17.76
C ALA A 131 -9.21 -3.15 -17.14
N LEU A 132 -8.32 -2.27 -16.66
CA LEU A 132 -8.69 -0.99 -16.06
C LEU A 132 -9.34 -0.04 -17.08
N ILE A 133 -8.74 0.11 -18.27
CA ILE A 133 -9.25 0.99 -19.33
C ILE A 133 -10.65 0.54 -19.75
N ARG A 134 -10.85 -0.77 -19.96
CA ARG A 134 -12.16 -1.34 -20.28
C ARG A 134 -13.15 -1.16 -19.14
N PHE A 135 -12.73 -1.37 -17.90
CA PHE A 135 -13.57 -1.21 -16.71
C PHE A 135 -14.07 0.22 -16.54
N TYR A 136 -13.25 1.22 -16.84
CA TYR A 136 -13.63 2.64 -16.79
C TYR A 136 -14.22 3.18 -18.12
N GLY A 137 -14.27 2.36 -19.17
CA GLY A 137 -14.81 2.77 -20.48
C GLY A 137 -14.00 3.88 -21.16
N ILE A 138 -12.70 4.02 -20.86
CA ILE A 138 -11.85 5.05 -21.45
C ILE A 138 -11.52 4.64 -22.90
N THR A 139 -11.76 5.52 -23.85
CA THR A 139 -11.54 5.26 -25.28
C THR A 139 -10.18 5.76 -25.75
N ASN A 140 -9.83 7.00 -25.39
CA ASN A 140 -8.57 7.64 -25.74
C ASN A 140 -7.99 8.36 -24.51
N PHE A 141 -6.67 8.54 -24.52
CA PHE A 141 -5.96 9.35 -23.54
C PHE A 141 -5.38 10.58 -24.20
N GLY A 142 -5.58 11.75 -23.59
CA GLY A 142 -4.72 12.90 -23.85
C GLY A 142 -3.31 12.67 -23.30
N PHE A 143 -2.32 13.41 -23.82
CA PHE A 143 -0.93 13.32 -23.36
C PHE A 143 -0.80 13.45 -21.83
N ALA A 144 -1.41 14.47 -21.23
CA ALA A 144 -1.36 14.68 -19.79
C ALA A 144 -1.95 13.48 -19.03
N GLN A 145 -3.08 12.94 -19.52
CA GLN A 145 -3.74 11.78 -18.93
C GLN A 145 -2.82 10.56 -18.90
N LEU A 146 -2.18 10.27 -20.04
CA LEU A 146 -1.23 9.17 -20.14
C LEU A 146 0.02 9.41 -19.27
N ALA A 147 0.54 10.63 -19.21
CA ALA A 147 1.71 10.97 -18.40
C ALA A 147 1.46 10.73 -16.91
N LEU A 148 0.32 11.18 -16.37
CA LEU A 148 -0.03 10.90 -14.98
C LEU A 148 -0.27 9.41 -14.77
N TRP A 149 -1.01 8.76 -15.68
CA TRP A 149 -1.26 7.33 -15.61
C TRP A 149 0.06 6.54 -15.56
N LYS A 150 1.03 6.90 -16.42
CA LYS A 150 2.40 6.37 -16.43
C LYS A 150 3.07 6.49 -15.09
N VAL A 151 3.04 7.66 -14.48
CA VAL A 151 3.66 7.87 -13.16
C VAL A 151 3.02 6.94 -12.14
N VAL A 152 1.68 6.83 -12.11
CA VAL A 152 0.96 5.98 -11.16
C VAL A 152 1.34 4.50 -11.33
N TYR A 153 1.17 3.94 -12.53
CA TYR A 153 1.39 2.50 -12.71
C TYR A 153 2.88 2.13 -12.70
N SER A 154 3.79 3.00 -13.16
CA SER A 154 5.24 2.76 -13.06
C SER A 154 5.73 2.78 -11.61
N CYS A 155 5.18 3.67 -10.76
CA CYS A 155 5.50 3.68 -9.33
C CYS A 155 5.05 2.38 -8.64
N LEU A 156 3.82 1.94 -8.91
CA LEU A 156 3.26 0.71 -8.32
C LEU A 156 4.04 -0.53 -8.77
N LEU A 157 4.30 -0.63 -10.08
CA LEU A 157 5.09 -1.71 -10.66
C LEU A 157 6.51 -1.71 -10.08
N SER A 158 7.13 -0.53 -10.00
CA SER A 158 8.50 -0.39 -9.50
C SER A 158 8.61 -0.82 -8.03
N ALA A 159 7.70 -0.33 -7.18
CA ALA A 159 7.66 -0.71 -5.77
C ALA A 159 7.55 -2.23 -5.59
N LYS A 160 6.72 -2.90 -6.40
CA LYS A 160 6.55 -4.36 -6.33
C LYS A 160 7.77 -5.13 -6.79
N ILE A 161 8.38 -4.72 -7.90
CA ILE A 161 9.61 -5.36 -8.39
C ILE A 161 10.75 -5.16 -7.39
N ILE A 162 10.86 -3.98 -6.76
CA ILE A 162 11.88 -3.72 -5.73
C ILE A 162 11.69 -4.66 -4.54
N GLU A 163 10.47 -4.82 -4.02
CA GLU A 163 10.18 -5.76 -2.92
C GLU A 163 10.63 -7.19 -3.26
N LEU A 164 10.28 -7.68 -4.46
CA LEU A 164 10.68 -9.01 -4.93
C LEU A 164 12.20 -9.13 -5.10
N THR A 165 12.85 -8.07 -5.61
CA THR A 165 14.30 -8.05 -5.84
C THR A 165 15.08 -8.02 -4.54
N ILE A 166 14.64 -7.21 -3.57
CA ILE A 166 15.21 -7.20 -2.21
C ILE A 166 15.09 -8.61 -1.65
N LEU A 167 13.88 -9.19 -1.61
CA LEU A 167 13.67 -10.52 -1.05
C LEU A 167 14.56 -11.57 -1.73
N ARG A 168 14.69 -11.51 -3.05
CA ARG A 168 15.54 -12.42 -3.83
C ARG A 168 17.01 -12.34 -3.39
N TYR A 169 17.56 -11.12 -3.32
CA TYR A 169 18.98 -10.95 -3.07
C TYR A 169 19.37 -11.12 -1.61
N VAL A 170 18.44 -10.99 -0.66
CA VAL A 170 18.72 -11.29 0.75
C VAL A 170 18.65 -12.77 1.10
N GLN A 171 18.17 -13.64 0.18
CA GLN A 171 18.09 -15.08 0.44
C GLN A 171 19.47 -15.69 0.76
N PRO A 172 19.52 -16.76 1.60
CA PRO A 172 20.77 -17.39 2.00
C PRO A 172 21.62 -17.92 0.84
N ASP A 173 20.99 -18.39 -0.24
CA ASP A 173 21.69 -18.93 -1.41
C ASP A 173 22.45 -17.86 -2.20
N CYS A 174 22.08 -16.58 -2.05
CA CYS A 174 22.82 -15.47 -2.64
C CYS A 174 24.06 -15.07 -1.82
N GLY A 175 24.21 -15.59 -0.60
CA GLY A 175 25.38 -15.39 0.25
C GLY A 175 26.51 -16.36 -0.07
N THR A 176 27.71 -16.02 0.39
CA THR A 176 28.94 -16.80 0.30
C THR A 176 29.49 -17.08 1.70
N ALA A 177 30.20 -18.20 1.87
CA ALA A 177 30.70 -18.66 3.16
C ALA A 177 31.75 -17.72 3.83
N ARG A 178 32.22 -16.68 3.12
CA ARG A 178 33.21 -15.70 3.60
C ARG A 178 32.58 -14.36 4.00
N GLU A 179 31.26 -14.27 4.11
CA GLU A 179 30.57 -13.03 4.42
C GLU A 179 30.69 -12.64 5.89
N ARG A 180 30.72 -11.32 6.12
CA ARG A 180 30.67 -10.75 7.48
C ARG A 180 29.35 -11.16 8.14
N GLU A 181 29.37 -11.29 9.47
CA GLU A 181 28.14 -11.35 10.24
C GLU A 181 27.28 -10.10 9.98
N GLN A 182 25.97 -10.29 9.96
CA GLN A 182 25.01 -9.28 9.54
C GLN A 182 24.31 -8.72 10.78
N HIS A 183 24.36 -7.40 10.98
CA HIS A 183 23.88 -6.73 12.20
C HIS A 183 22.85 -5.63 11.93
N GLY A 184 22.28 -5.59 10.73
CA GLY A 184 21.27 -4.61 10.34
C GLY A 184 20.02 -4.69 11.22
N ALA A 185 19.54 -3.53 11.66
CA ALA A 185 18.32 -3.41 12.47
C ALA A 185 17.01 -3.38 11.65
N GLY A 186 17.11 -3.36 10.31
CA GLY A 186 15.94 -3.32 9.42
C GLY A 186 15.24 -4.67 9.32
N ALA A 187 13.95 -4.67 8.96
CA ALA A 187 13.21 -5.91 8.70
C ALA A 187 12.94 -6.05 7.18
N VAL A 188 13.22 -7.23 6.63
CA VAL A 188 12.77 -7.57 5.27
C VAL A 188 11.40 -8.24 5.36
N LYS A 189 10.42 -7.65 4.67
CA LYS A 189 9.08 -8.22 4.55
C LYS A 189 9.07 -9.29 3.45
N ASP A 190 8.40 -10.42 3.70
CA ASP A 190 7.99 -11.31 2.61
C ASP A 190 6.83 -10.66 1.85
N PRO A 191 7.01 -10.23 0.58
CA PRO A 191 5.98 -9.57 -0.19
C PRO A 191 5.01 -10.55 -0.84
N LEU A 192 5.23 -11.88 -0.72
CA LEU A 192 4.32 -12.86 -1.28
C LEU A 192 3.01 -12.88 -0.48
N PRO A 193 1.86 -12.80 -1.17
CA PRO A 193 0.58 -12.76 -0.50
C PRO A 193 0.28 -14.13 0.14
N ARG A 194 -0.07 -14.12 1.43
CA ARG A 194 -0.58 -15.32 2.12
C ARG A 194 -2.08 -15.43 1.90
N VAL A 195 -2.63 -16.65 1.91
CA VAL A 195 -4.08 -16.88 1.78
C VAL A 195 -4.87 -16.11 2.85
N SER A 196 -4.32 -15.95 4.06
CA SER A 196 -4.91 -15.12 5.12
C SER A 196 -5.09 -13.66 4.72
N VAL A 197 -4.12 -13.09 3.98
CA VAL A 197 -4.18 -11.70 3.51
C VAL A 197 -5.32 -11.52 2.51
N PHE A 198 -5.57 -12.51 1.63
CA PHE A 198 -6.70 -12.46 0.71
C PHE A 198 -8.04 -12.52 1.45
N LYS A 199 -8.16 -13.35 2.50
CA LYS A 199 -9.35 -13.40 3.34
C LYS A 199 -9.58 -12.09 4.09
N GLU A 200 -8.54 -11.50 4.65
CA GLU A 200 -8.61 -10.19 5.31
C GLU A 200 -9.02 -9.08 4.33
N TRP A 201 -8.47 -9.07 3.11
CA TRP A 201 -8.86 -8.12 2.08
C TRP A 201 -10.31 -8.30 1.65
N PHE A 202 -10.74 -9.54 1.43
CA PHE A 202 -12.13 -9.84 1.09
C PHE A 202 -13.08 -9.33 2.17
N ASN A 203 -12.85 -9.70 3.43
CA ASN A 203 -13.67 -9.25 4.55
C ASN A 203 -13.68 -7.73 4.68
N THR A 204 -12.51 -7.08 4.55
CA THR A 204 -12.41 -5.61 4.60
C THR A 204 -13.22 -4.94 3.50
N VAL A 205 -13.14 -5.47 2.28
CA VAL A 205 -13.89 -4.97 1.12
C VAL A 205 -15.39 -5.17 1.31
N THR A 206 -15.81 -6.34 1.80
CA THR A 206 -17.22 -6.66 2.06
C THR A 206 -17.79 -5.80 3.19
N ASP A 207 -17.05 -5.59 4.27
CA ASP A 207 -17.45 -4.73 5.38
C ASP A 207 -17.57 -3.27 4.94
N ASP A 208 -16.61 -2.77 4.14
CA ASP A 208 -16.67 -1.40 3.59
C ASP A 208 -17.86 -1.25 2.63
N PHE A 209 -18.11 -2.25 1.78
CA PHE A 209 -19.26 -2.29 0.89
C PHE A 209 -20.58 -2.22 1.67
N GLY A 210 -20.76 -3.09 2.67
CA GLY A 210 -21.98 -3.13 3.48
C GLY A 210 -22.23 -1.83 4.25
N PHE A 211 -21.18 -1.26 4.85
CA PHE A 211 -21.32 0.01 5.56
C PHE A 211 -21.65 1.18 4.65
N ASN A 212 -21.12 1.19 3.42
CA ASN A 212 -21.43 2.23 2.44
C ASN A 212 -22.87 2.20 1.98
N MET A 213 -23.46 1.02 1.83
CA MET A 213 -24.88 0.93 1.52
C MET A 213 -25.73 1.49 2.67
N LEU A 214 -25.38 1.18 3.93
CA LEU A 214 -26.09 1.71 5.10
C LEU A 214 -25.94 3.23 5.24
N ALA A 215 -24.73 3.76 5.10
CA ALA A 215 -24.49 5.20 5.11
C ALA A 215 -25.18 5.88 3.92
N GLY A 216 -25.13 5.26 2.74
CA GLY A 216 -25.84 5.71 1.55
C GLY A 216 -27.34 5.82 1.79
N LEU A 217 -27.95 4.85 2.48
CA LEU A 217 -29.35 4.91 2.85
C LEU A 217 -29.68 6.12 3.75
N LEU A 218 -28.86 6.36 4.78
CA LEU A 218 -29.07 7.46 5.73
C LEU A 218 -28.91 8.85 5.09
N PHE A 219 -28.03 8.96 4.09
CA PHE A 219 -27.69 10.24 3.45
C PHE A 219 -28.30 10.41 2.05
N GLY A 220 -29.24 9.55 1.65
CA GLY A 220 -29.94 9.65 0.36
C GLY A 220 -29.13 9.20 -0.87
N GLY A 221 -27.99 8.54 -0.66
CA GLY A 221 -27.15 7.93 -1.70
C GLY A 221 -27.46 6.47 -1.99
N THR A 222 -28.51 5.88 -1.41
CA THR A 222 -29.03 4.54 -1.73
C THR A 222 -30.53 4.56 -1.59
N VAL A 223 -31.24 4.06 -2.61
CA VAL A 223 -32.71 4.05 -2.68
C VAL A 223 -33.18 2.60 -2.57
N ILE A 224 -34.18 2.35 -1.72
CA ILE A 224 -34.89 1.07 -1.67
C ILE A 224 -36.17 1.24 -2.49
N GLU A 225 -36.30 0.44 -3.55
CA GLU A 225 -37.50 0.41 -4.38
C GLU A 225 -38.04 -1.03 -4.41
N GLY A 226 -39.08 -1.28 -3.64
CA GLY A 226 -39.61 -2.63 -3.42
C GLY A 226 -38.57 -3.54 -2.76
N TYR A 227 -38.21 -4.65 -3.42
CA TYR A 227 -37.19 -5.60 -2.97
C TYR A 227 -35.78 -5.30 -3.50
N ASN A 228 -35.62 -4.22 -4.28
CA ASN A 228 -34.35 -3.87 -4.90
C ASN A 228 -33.64 -2.75 -4.14
N VAL A 229 -32.33 -2.89 -3.97
CA VAL A 229 -31.46 -1.82 -3.48
C VAL A 229 -30.76 -1.17 -4.67
N ILE A 230 -31.11 0.09 -4.93
CA ILE A 230 -30.60 0.86 -6.06
C ILE A 230 -29.52 1.81 -5.54
N ILE A 231 -28.30 1.64 -6.05
CA ILE A 231 -27.19 2.54 -5.75
C ILE A 231 -26.96 3.45 -6.97
N PRO A 232 -27.35 4.74 -6.91
CA PRO A 232 -27.19 5.66 -8.02
C PRO A 232 -25.70 5.88 -8.35
N PRO A 233 -25.38 6.20 -9.62
CA PRO A 233 -24.01 6.52 -10.01
C PRO A 233 -23.52 7.79 -9.29
N THR A 234 -22.25 7.79 -8.93
CA THR A 234 -21.61 8.95 -8.29
C THR A 234 -21.29 10.00 -9.37
N ALA A 235 -22.02 11.11 -9.34
CA ALA A 235 -21.79 12.25 -10.23
C ALA A 235 -20.70 13.18 -9.67
N ARG A 236 -20.02 13.92 -10.57
CA ARG A 236 -19.00 14.91 -10.19
C ARG A 236 -19.50 15.94 -9.18
N SER A 237 -20.75 16.38 -9.32
CA SER A 237 -21.42 17.32 -8.41
C SER A 237 -21.64 16.75 -7.00
N GLY A 238 -21.69 15.42 -6.84
CA GLY A 238 -21.90 14.73 -5.57
C GLY A 238 -20.62 14.40 -4.79
N ILE A 239 -19.44 14.76 -5.31
CA ILE A 239 -18.15 14.42 -4.68
C ILE A 239 -18.02 15.05 -3.29
N ALA A 240 -18.52 16.27 -3.08
CA ALA A 240 -18.47 16.94 -1.79
C ALA A 240 -19.14 16.12 -0.68
N ILE A 241 -20.38 15.69 -0.91
CA ILE A 241 -21.15 14.86 0.02
C ILE A 241 -20.45 13.52 0.26
N THR A 242 -20.00 12.88 -0.82
CA THR A 242 -19.32 11.59 -0.75
C THR A 242 -18.02 11.67 0.05
N SER A 243 -17.29 12.78 -0.06
CA SER A 243 -16.03 13.02 0.66
C SER A 243 -16.25 13.26 2.15
N VAL A 244 -17.33 13.95 2.51
CA VAL A 244 -17.75 14.12 3.92
C VAL A 244 -18.09 12.77 4.52
N ILE A 245 -18.95 11.99 3.86
CA ILE A 245 -19.34 10.65 4.32
C ILE A 245 -18.12 9.75 4.48
N LEU A 246 -17.26 9.68 3.45
CA LEU A 246 -16.05 8.87 3.52
C LEU A 246 -15.13 9.31 4.66
N GLY A 247 -14.90 10.62 4.83
CA GLY A 247 -13.99 11.09 5.86
C GLY A 247 -14.48 10.81 7.27
N LEU A 248 -15.79 10.88 7.53
CA LEU A 248 -16.40 10.45 8.79
C LEU A 248 -16.24 8.94 9.01
N ILE A 249 -16.49 8.13 7.98
CA ILE A 249 -16.31 6.67 8.04
C ILE A 249 -14.87 6.32 8.37
N VAL A 250 -13.91 6.88 7.63
CA VAL A 250 -12.50 6.59 7.81
C VAL A 250 -12.01 7.07 9.17
N ALA A 251 -12.44 8.24 9.64
CA ALA A 251 -12.10 8.71 10.99
C ALA A 251 -12.59 7.73 12.07
N ALA A 252 -13.86 7.31 12.00
CA ALA A 252 -14.48 6.45 13.01
C ALA A 252 -14.02 4.99 12.95
N ARG A 253 -13.91 4.41 11.75
CA ARG A 253 -13.67 2.97 11.53
C ARG A 253 -12.22 2.61 11.26
N MET A 254 -11.40 3.57 10.84
CA MET A 254 -9.97 3.33 10.58
C MET A 254 -9.08 4.10 11.55
N ALA A 255 -9.18 5.43 11.59
CA ALA A 255 -8.27 6.25 12.38
C ALA A 255 -8.40 6.01 13.90
N TYR A 256 -9.62 5.92 14.42
CA TYR A 256 -9.85 5.67 15.84
C TYR A 256 -9.35 4.29 16.31
N PRO A 257 -9.73 3.15 15.68
CA PRO A 257 -9.21 1.84 16.10
C PRO A 257 -7.70 1.72 15.97
N VAL A 258 -7.11 2.26 14.89
CA VAL A 258 -5.66 2.30 14.69
C VAL A 258 -4.99 3.09 15.82
N ALA A 259 -5.49 4.28 16.14
CA ALA A 259 -4.94 5.10 17.21
C ALA A 259 -5.08 4.43 18.58
N LYS A 260 -6.22 3.79 18.86
CA LYS A 260 -6.47 3.06 20.11
C LYS A 260 -5.49 1.90 20.29
N ASN A 261 -5.30 1.08 19.26
CA ASN A 261 -4.42 -0.09 19.31
C ASN A 261 -2.95 0.31 19.42
N ILE A 262 -2.52 1.32 18.66
CA ILE A 262 -1.13 1.82 18.72
C ILE A 262 -0.84 2.46 20.07
N LYS A 263 -1.79 3.22 20.64
CA LYS A 263 -1.64 3.79 21.98
C LYS A 263 -1.50 2.69 23.04
N ALA A 264 -2.39 1.69 23.03
CA ALA A 264 -2.29 0.56 23.96
C ALA A 264 -0.95 -0.17 23.87
N ALA A 265 -0.41 -0.32 22.66
CA ALA A 265 0.90 -0.92 22.45
C ALA A 265 2.05 -0.01 22.92
N ALA A 266 1.92 1.31 22.79
CA ALA A 266 2.89 2.27 23.32
C ALA A 266 2.89 2.27 24.85
N ASP A 267 1.71 2.28 25.46
CA ASP A 267 1.53 2.24 26.92
C ASP A 267 2.15 0.94 27.49
N ALA A 268 2.02 -0.19 26.78
CA ALA A 268 2.63 -1.47 27.16
C ALA A 268 4.15 -1.54 26.94
N ALA A 269 4.70 -0.76 25.99
CA ALA A 269 6.13 -0.74 25.70
C ALA A 269 6.95 0.10 26.70
N GLY A 270 6.29 0.89 27.54
CA GLY A 270 6.93 1.78 28.50
C GLY A 270 7.38 3.11 27.88
N PRO A 271 7.98 4.01 28.67
CA PRO A 271 8.36 5.34 28.21
C PRO A 271 9.38 5.27 27.07
N PRO A 272 9.31 6.19 26.08
CA PRO A 272 10.26 6.23 24.99
C PRO A 272 11.69 6.45 25.51
N GLU A 273 12.68 5.86 24.83
CA GLU A 273 14.10 5.95 25.17
C GLU A 273 14.53 7.42 25.42
N ALA A 274 15.31 7.63 26.48
CA ALA A 274 15.81 8.95 26.85
C ALA A 274 16.61 9.57 25.69
N GLY A 275 16.19 10.74 25.20
CA GLY A 275 16.81 11.44 24.08
C GLY A 275 16.12 11.27 22.71
N ALA A 276 14.97 10.58 22.64
CA ALA A 276 14.23 10.49 21.38
C ALA A 276 13.84 11.89 20.83
N PRO A 277 14.03 12.15 19.52
CA PRO A 277 13.82 13.47 18.93
C PRO A 277 12.37 13.93 19.10
N ARG A 278 12.20 15.10 19.74
CA ARG A 278 10.90 15.76 19.94
C ARG A 278 10.46 16.46 18.66
N ASN A 279 9.33 16.04 18.11
CA ASN A 279 8.71 16.70 16.97
C ASN A 279 7.56 17.61 17.43
N ARG A 280 7.81 18.93 17.51
CA ARG A 280 6.82 19.94 17.94
C ARG A 280 5.52 19.89 17.13
N GLY A 281 5.58 19.64 15.82
CA GLY A 281 4.38 19.55 14.98
C GLY A 281 3.48 18.34 15.29
N LEU A 282 4.05 17.26 15.84
CA LEU A 282 3.30 16.06 16.22
C LEU A 282 2.65 16.21 17.60
N SER A 283 3.18 17.08 18.46
CA SER A 283 2.65 17.25 19.81
C SER A 283 1.33 18.04 19.85
N LEU A 284 1.06 18.83 18.81
CA LEU A 284 -0.23 19.49 18.57
C LEU A 284 -1.40 18.50 18.34
N LEU A 285 -1.11 17.25 17.95
CA LEU A 285 -2.15 16.25 17.77
C LEU A 285 -2.65 15.72 19.12
N PRO A 286 -3.97 15.54 19.31
CA PRO A 286 -4.51 15.09 20.59
C PRO A 286 -3.98 13.71 21.03
N ALA A 287 -3.75 13.55 22.34
CA ALA A 287 -3.29 12.29 22.94
C ALA A 287 -4.42 11.25 23.15
N ALA A 288 -5.68 11.70 23.18
CA ALA A 288 -6.83 10.80 23.28
C ALA A 288 -7.15 10.24 21.87
N PRO A 289 -7.26 8.91 21.69
CA PRO A 289 -7.48 8.30 20.37
C PRO A 289 -8.70 8.82 19.61
N TRP A 290 -9.79 9.12 20.31
CA TRP A 290 -11.00 9.67 19.68
C TRP A 290 -10.82 11.12 19.24
N LYS A 291 -10.11 11.96 20.03
CA LYS A 291 -9.79 13.35 19.65
C LYS A 291 -8.81 13.36 18.48
N PHE A 292 -7.85 12.43 18.47
CA PHE A 292 -6.92 12.23 17.35
C PHE A 292 -7.67 11.90 16.06
N ALA A 293 -8.60 10.93 16.12
CA ALA A 293 -9.42 10.56 14.97
C ALA A 293 -10.31 11.71 14.48
N LEU A 294 -10.91 12.47 15.39
CA LEU A 294 -11.72 13.64 15.07
C LEU A 294 -10.88 14.76 14.41
N ALA A 295 -9.68 15.01 14.93
CA ALA A 295 -8.75 15.98 14.34
C ALA A 295 -8.33 15.59 12.91
N LEU A 296 -8.28 14.29 12.61
CA LEU A 296 -8.00 13.78 11.27
C LEU A 296 -9.21 13.78 10.34
N ALA A 297 -10.44 13.91 10.85
CA ALA A 297 -11.64 13.86 10.02
C ALA A 297 -11.63 14.95 8.94
N ILE A 298 -11.35 16.21 9.30
CA ILE A 298 -11.33 17.33 8.34
C ILE A 298 -10.22 17.14 7.28
N PRO A 299 -8.94 16.88 7.64
CA PRO A 299 -7.91 16.56 6.66
C PRO A 299 -8.27 15.40 5.73
N ILE A 300 -8.92 14.35 6.25
CA ILE A 300 -9.34 13.21 5.44
C ILE A 300 -10.46 13.60 4.48
N ILE A 301 -11.45 14.39 4.91
CA ILE A 301 -12.53 14.89 4.04
C ILE A 301 -11.94 15.72 2.90
N LEU A 302 -11.05 16.65 3.20
CA LEU A 302 -10.40 17.50 2.21
C LEU A 302 -9.53 16.69 1.23
N ALA A 303 -8.76 15.72 1.74
CA ALA A 303 -7.96 14.84 0.91
C ALA A 303 -8.84 13.95 0.03
N SER A 304 -9.95 13.42 0.55
CA SER A 304 -10.92 12.62 -0.20
C SER A 304 -11.53 13.44 -1.34
N PHE A 305 -11.95 14.67 -1.03
CA PHE A 305 -12.50 15.59 -2.03
C PHE A 305 -11.49 15.88 -3.12
N ALA A 306 -10.27 16.27 -2.76
CA ALA A 306 -9.22 16.57 -3.72
C ALA A 306 -8.93 15.35 -4.61
N VAL A 307 -8.76 14.16 -4.04
CA VAL A 307 -8.46 12.94 -4.80
C VAL A 307 -9.60 12.58 -5.76
N PHE A 308 -10.84 12.49 -5.28
CA PHE A 308 -11.96 12.10 -6.14
C PHE A 308 -12.25 13.16 -7.20
N TRP A 309 -12.18 14.44 -6.83
CA TRP A 309 -12.33 15.55 -7.77
C TRP A 309 -11.25 15.49 -8.85
N SER A 310 -9.99 15.34 -8.47
CA SER A 310 -8.88 15.22 -9.41
C SER A 310 -9.05 14.02 -10.33
N VAL A 311 -9.39 12.84 -9.81
CA VAL A 311 -9.60 11.65 -10.66
C VAL A 311 -10.74 11.88 -11.64
N MET A 312 -11.88 12.41 -11.19
CA MET A 312 -13.03 12.63 -12.07
C MET A 312 -12.82 13.74 -13.09
N VAL A 313 -12.15 14.83 -12.74
CA VAL A 313 -11.84 15.92 -13.68
C VAL A 313 -10.77 15.49 -14.66
N PHE A 314 -9.67 14.91 -14.17
CA PHE A 314 -8.52 14.58 -14.98
C PHE A 314 -8.79 13.43 -15.94
N SER A 315 -9.65 12.47 -15.55
CA SER A 315 -10.10 11.39 -16.44
C SER A 315 -11.38 11.72 -17.21
N HIS A 316 -11.88 12.96 -17.13
CA HIS A 316 -13.13 13.41 -17.78
C HIS A 316 -14.36 12.56 -17.46
N PHE A 317 -14.42 11.98 -16.25
CA PHE A 317 -15.59 11.24 -15.80
C PHE A 317 -16.66 12.20 -15.27
N ASP A 318 -17.82 12.23 -15.90
CA ASP A 318 -18.98 12.99 -15.39
C ASP A 318 -19.75 12.20 -14.34
N LYS A 319 -19.83 10.88 -14.52
CA LYS A 319 -20.44 9.92 -13.60
C LYS A 319 -19.61 8.64 -13.56
N LEU A 320 -19.53 8.04 -12.39
CA LEU A 320 -18.97 6.70 -12.20
C LEU A 320 -20.05 5.78 -11.65
N ASN A 321 -20.11 4.55 -12.15
CA ASN A 321 -20.94 3.54 -11.51
C ASN A 321 -20.38 3.17 -10.14
N PHE A 322 -21.18 2.47 -9.34
CA PHE A 322 -20.80 2.09 -7.98
C PHE A 322 -19.45 1.38 -7.91
N PHE A 323 -19.20 0.37 -8.76
CA PHE A 323 -17.97 -0.43 -8.72
C PHE A 323 -16.74 0.38 -9.11
N GLN A 324 -16.87 1.25 -10.12
CA GLN A 324 -15.81 2.15 -10.56
C GLN A 324 -15.42 3.12 -9.45
N PHE A 325 -16.41 3.76 -8.82
CA PHE A 325 -16.16 4.67 -7.71
C PHE A 325 -15.56 3.94 -6.50
N PHE A 326 -16.11 2.77 -6.19
CA PHE A 326 -15.67 1.93 -5.06
C PHE A 326 -14.21 1.48 -5.21
N LEU A 327 -13.76 1.14 -6.42
CA LEU A 327 -12.35 0.78 -6.66
C LEU A 327 -11.40 1.95 -6.34
N ILE A 328 -11.70 3.16 -6.80
CA ILE A 328 -10.89 4.38 -6.51
C ILE A 328 -10.83 4.60 -5.00
N ARG A 329 -11.99 4.49 -4.33
CA ARG A 329 -12.10 4.63 -2.88
C ARG A 329 -11.22 3.60 -2.15
N VAL A 330 -11.32 2.32 -2.49
CA VAL A 330 -10.53 1.26 -1.82
C VAL A 330 -9.03 1.52 -1.96
N ILE A 331 -8.58 1.95 -3.13
CA ILE A 331 -7.17 2.32 -3.36
C ILE A 331 -6.78 3.51 -2.47
N PHE A 332 -7.60 4.57 -2.45
CA PHE A 332 -7.36 5.76 -1.63
C PHE A 332 -7.30 5.43 -0.13
N VAL A 333 -8.29 4.71 0.41
CA VAL A 333 -8.35 4.33 1.83
C VAL A 333 -7.16 3.43 2.19
N SER A 334 -6.77 2.51 1.31
CA SER A 334 -5.60 1.66 1.52
C SER A 334 -4.31 2.46 1.65
N LEU A 335 -4.11 3.50 0.84
CA LEU A 335 -2.96 4.40 0.93
C LEU A 335 -3.03 5.28 2.17
N LEU A 336 -4.20 5.83 2.46
CA LEU A 336 -4.46 6.67 3.62
C LEU A 336 -4.20 5.92 4.94
N SER A 337 -4.59 4.65 5.02
CA SER A 337 -4.36 3.81 6.22
C SER A 337 -2.88 3.75 6.61
N LYS A 338 -1.97 3.58 5.62
CA LYS A 338 -0.53 3.55 5.85
C LYS A 338 -0.01 4.87 6.41
N ALA A 339 -0.54 6.00 5.91
CA ALA A 339 -0.17 7.32 6.39
C ALA A 339 -0.66 7.55 7.83
N VAL A 340 -1.91 7.18 8.14
CA VAL A 340 -2.49 7.30 9.48
C VAL A 340 -1.77 6.41 10.48
N VAL A 341 -1.44 5.16 10.13
CA VAL A 341 -0.64 4.27 10.99
C VAL A 341 0.73 4.88 11.30
N ARG A 342 1.44 5.39 10.29
CA ARG A 342 2.74 6.05 10.51
C ARG A 342 2.62 7.29 11.39
N LEU A 343 1.58 8.09 11.19
CA LEU A 343 1.33 9.27 12.00
C LEU A 343 1.03 8.90 13.45
N ALA A 344 0.17 7.91 13.68
CA ALA A 344 -0.16 7.41 15.00
C ALA A 344 1.07 6.82 15.73
N ILE A 345 1.88 6.01 15.05
CA ILE A 345 3.15 5.49 15.61
C ILE A 345 4.05 6.65 16.03
N ARG A 346 4.23 7.66 15.16
CA ARG A 346 5.04 8.84 15.47
C ARG A 346 4.45 9.66 16.60
N ARG A 347 3.13 9.67 16.79
CA ARG A 347 2.47 10.43 17.86
C ARG A 347 2.57 9.75 19.23
N TYR A 348 2.35 8.44 19.29
CA TYR A 348 2.24 7.70 20.56
C TYR A 348 3.58 7.15 21.06
N PHE A 349 4.56 6.92 20.17
CA PHE A 349 5.92 6.52 20.54
C PHE A 349 6.91 7.69 20.63
N SER A 350 6.43 8.94 20.54
CA SER A 350 7.25 10.12 20.81
C SER A 350 7.12 10.55 22.27
N PRO A 351 8.15 11.18 22.87
CA PRO A 351 8.10 11.66 24.24
C PRO A 351 6.88 12.56 24.45
N PRO A 352 6.13 12.40 25.55
CA PRO A 352 5.07 13.34 25.89
C PRO A 352 5.64 14.75 26.10
N ASP A 353 4.85 15.76 25.75
CA ASP A 353 5.12 17.11 26.21
C ASP A 353 5.05 17.10 27.74
N VAL A 354 6.07 17.67 28.39
CA VAL A 354 5.98 17.99 29.81
C VAL A 354 4.84 18.98 29.92
N VAL A 355 3.70 18.54 30.46
CA VAL A 355 2.66 19.45 30.92
C VAL A 355 3.36 20.28 31.99
N LYS A 356 3.63 21.56 31.70
CA LYS A 356 3.91 22.52 32.76
C LYS A 356 2.60 22.61 33.54
N GLU A 357 2.62 22.10 34.77
CA GLU A 357 1.59 22.36 35.78
C GLU A 357 1.38 23.86 35.97
#